data_AF-A0A840BQY8-F1
#
_entry.id   AF-A0A840BQY8-F1
#
_cell.length_a   1.000
_cell.length_b   1.000
_cell.length_c   1.000
_cell.angle_alpha   90.00
_cell.angle_beta   90.00
_cell.angle_gamma   90.00
#
_symmetry.space_group_name_H-M   'P 1'
#
loop_
_entity.id
_entity.type
_entity.pdbx_description
1 polymer ?
#
loop_
_entity_poly.entity_id
_entity_poly.type
_entity_poly.pdbx_seq_one_letter_code
_entity_poly.pdbx_strand_id
1 'polypeptide(L)' 'MNVSLTPQLEEFVRRKVESGLYNNASEVIREGLRLMIERDAAKERNKADDASPRETNTEGRE' A
#
# COMPACT_ATOMS: atom_id res chain seq x y z
N MET A 1 0.21 -21.37 -2.11
CA MET A 1 -0.06 -20.61 -3.36
C MET A 1 1.28 -20.35 -4.02
N ASN A 2 1.42 -20.61 -5.32
CA ASN A 2 2.66 -20.31 -6.07
C ASN A 2 2.47 -18.98 -6.82
N VAL A 3 3.46 -18.09 -6.75
CA VAL A 3 3.41 -16.77 -7.38
C VAL A 3 4.65 -16.62 -8.23
N SER A 4 4.47 -16.33 -9.51
CA SER A 4 5.59 -16.12 -10.44
C SER A 4 5.97 -14.66 -10.47
N LEU A 5 7.26 -14.38 -10.32
CA LEU A 5 7.83 -13.03 -10.40
C LEU A 5 8.50 -12.83 -11.76
N THR A 6 8.62 -11.57 -12.17
CA THR A 6 9.52 -11.22 -13.28
C THR A 6 10.98 -11.41 -12.84
N PRO A 7 11.93 -11.65 -13.77
CA PRO A 7 13.33 -11.86 -13.41
C PRO A 7 13.94 -10.75 -12.56
N GLN A 8 13.54 -9.49 -12.82
CA GLN A 8 14.01 -8.33 -12.07
C GLN A 8 13.52 -8.33 -10.62
N LEU A 9 12.28 -8.75 -10.39
CA LEU A 9 11.72 -8.85 -9.04
C LEU A 9 12.32 -10.04 -8.28
N GLU A 10 12.57 -11.15 -8.97
CA GLU A 10 13.24 -12.31 -8.39
C GLU A 10 14.66 -11.95 -7.92
N GLU A 11 15.43 -11.22 -8.73
CA GLU A 11 16.76 -10.74 -8.35
C GLU A 11 16.71 -9.79 -7.15
N PHE A 12 15.73 -8.89 -7.11
CA PHE A 12 15.53 -8.01 -5.96
C PHE A 12 15.27 -8.80 -4.67
N VAL A 13 14.35 -9.78 -4.74
CA VAL A 13 14.03 -10.64 -3.59
C VAL A 13 15.24 -11.46 -3.17
N ARG A 14 15.97 -12.04 -4.12
CA ARG A 14 17.19 -12.82 -3.86
C ARG A 14 18.22 -11.99 -3.10
N ARG A 15 18.51 -10.77 -3.57
CA ARG A 15 19.44 -9.84 -2.88
C ARG A 15 19.01 -9.49 -1.46
N LYS A 16 17.71 -9.41 -1.19
CA LYS A 16 17.18 -9.13 0.16
C LYS A 16 17.34 -10.33 1.10
N VAL A 17 17.21 -11.54 0.58
CA VAL A 17 17.49 -12.77 1.36
C VAL A 17 19.00 -12.91 1.60
N GLU A 18 19.81 -12.70 0.56
CA GLU A 18 21.28 -12.73 0.65
C GLU A 18 21.86 -11.70 1.63
N SER A 19 21.16 -10.58 1.88
CA SER A 19 21.58 -9.60 2.89
C SER A 19 21.42 -10.10 4.32
N GLY A 20 20.83 -11.28 4.55
CA GLY A 20 20.62 -11.88 5.86
C GLY A 20 19.49 -11.25 6.68
N LEU A 21 18.75 -10.28 6.13
CA LEU A 21 17.60 -9.66 6.82
C LEU A 21 16.34 -10.54 6.77
N TYR A 22 16.28 -11.47 5.81
CA TYR A 22 15.11 -12.33 5.58
C TYR A 22 15.59 -13.76 5.35
N ASN A 23 14.86 -14.74 5.87
CA ASN A 23 15.21 -16.15 5.76
C ASN A 23 14.75 -16.76 4.42
N ASN A 24 13.73 -16.18 3.81
CA ASN A 24 13.17 -16.68 2.54
C ASN A 24 12.44 -15.59 1.76
N ALA A 25 12.18 -15.89 0.49
CA ALA A 25 11.45 -15.01 -0.42
C ALA A 25 10.04 -14.64 0.09
N SER A 26 9.34 -15.58 0.73
CA SER A 26 7.98 -15.34 1.22
C SER A 26 7.93 -14.27 2.32
N GLU A 27 9.00 -14.13 3.12
CA GLU A 27 9.09 -13.06 4.13
C GLU A 27 9.25 -11.69 3.49
N VAL A 28 10.14 -11.58 2.49
CA VAL A 28 10.34 -10.33 1.73
C VAL A 28 9.03 -9.87 1.09
N ILE A 29 8.30 -10.81 0.46
CA ILE A 29 7.04 -10.52 -0.21
C ILE A 29 5.96 -10.11 0.80
N ARG A 30 5.83 -10.82 1.93
CA ARG A 30 4.85 -10.46 2.97
C ARG A 30 5.09 -9.06 3.52
N GLU A 31 6.34 -8.71 3.78
CA GLU A 31 6.69 -7.37 4.27
C GLU A 31 6.34 -6.29 3.24
N GLY A 32 6.66 -6.51 1.97
CA GLY A 32 6.30 -5.60 0.88
C GLY A 32 4.79 -5.42 0.74
N LEU A 33 4.01 -6.50 0.85
CA LEU A 33 2.55 -6.44 0.81
C LEU A 33 1.98 -5.73 2.04
N ARG A 34 2.55 -5.93 3.22
CA ARG A 34 2.13 -5.24 4.44
C ARG A 34 2.27 -3.73 4.30
N LEU A 35 3.43 -3.26 3.84
CA LEU A 35 3.67 -1.84 3.58
C LEU A 35 2.70 -1.25 2.54
N MET A 36 2.35 -2.03 1.51
CA MET A 36 1.36 -1.63 0.50
C MET A 36 -0.03 -1.46 1.13
N ILE A 37 -0.48 -2.42 1.94
CA ILE A 37 -1.76 -2.36 2.64
C ILE A 37 -1.81 -1.14 3.57
N GLU A 38 -0.75 -0.90 4.34
CA GLU A 38 -0.67 0.25 5.26
C GLU A 38 -0.76 1.59 4.50
N ARG A 39 -0.08 1.70 3.36
CA ARG A 39 -0.14 2.88 2.49
C ARG A 39 -1.54 3.10 1.91
N ASP A 40 -2.19 2.03 1.46
CA ASP A 40 -3.53 2.15 0.87
C ASP A 40 -4.56 2.48 1.94
N ALA A 41 -4.46 1.87 3.13
CA ALA A 41 -5.29 2.24 4.28
C ALA A 41 -5.12 3.72 4.69
N ALA A 42 -3.89 4.26 4.61
CA ALA A 42 -3.64 5.68 4.90
C ALA A 42 -4.27 6.62 3.86
N LYS A 43 -4.24 6.26 2.57
CA LYS A 43 -4.88 7.05 1.50
C LYS A 43 -6.40 7.09 1.66
N GLU A 44 -7.02 5.97 2.02
CA GLU A 44 -8.47 5.91 2.19
C GLU A 44 -8.95 6.72 3.41
N ARG A 45 -8.16 6.78 4.49
CA ARG A 45 -8.42 7.72 5.60
C ARG A 45 -8.39 9.18 5.14
N ASN A 46 -7.34 9.57 4.41
CA ASN A 46 -7.19 10.95 3.94
C ASN A 46 -8.29 11.36 2.94
N LYS A 47 -8.83 10.42 2.15
CA LYS A 47 -9.99 10.68 1.27
C LYS A 47 -11.28 10.88 2.05
N ALA A 48 -11.49 10.15 3.15
CA ALA A 48 -12.67 10.30 3.99
C ALA A 48 -12.69 11.68 4.68
N ASP A 49 -11.52 12.20 5.05
CA ASP A 49 -11.37 13.52 5.67
C ASP A 49 -11.61 14.69 4.68
N ASP A 50 -11.29 14.52 3.39
CA ASP A 50 -11.54 15.53 2.34
C ASP A 50 -13.00 15.51 1.82
N ALA A 51 -13.73 14.41 2.04
CA ALA A 51 -15.11 14.26 1.62
C ALA A 51 -16.13 14.87 2.60
N SER A 52 -15.78 15.97 3.28
CA SER A 52 -16.79 16.75 4.00
C SER A 52 -17.76 17.36 2.97
N PRO A 53 -19.06 17.02 3.01
CA PRO A 53 -20.04 17.71 2.21
C PRO A 53 -19.99 19.16 2.64
N ARG A 54 -19.70 20.07 1.71
CA ARG A 54 -20.03 21.48 1.92
C ARG A 54 -21.56 21.55 1.97
N GLU A 55 -22.11 21.44 3.17
CA GLU A 55 -23.53 21.66 3.43
C GLU A 55 -23.88 23.07 2.97
N THR A 56 -24.63 23.10 1.87
CA THR A 56 -25.77 23.98 1.58
C THR A 56 -25.96 25.15 2.55
N ASN A 57 -25.54 26.34 2.16
CA ASN A 57 -26.32 27.52 2.54
C ASN A 57 -26.20 28.65 1.51
N THR A 58 -27.26 28.83 0.73
CA THR A 58 -27.67 30.16 0.30
C THR A 58 -29.19 30.14 0.20
N GLU A 59 -29.85 30.02 1.35
CA GLU A 59 -31.14 30.68 1.52
C GLU A 59 -30.91 32.20 1.42
N GLY A 60 -31.83 32.89 0.72
CA GLY A 60 -31.94 34.34 0.76
C GLY A 60 -31.63 35.04 -0.54
N ARG A 61 -32.58 35.01 -1.49
CA ARG A 61 -32.84 36.21 -2.28
C ARG A 61 -34.35 36.41 -2.38
N GLU A 62 -34.80 37.36 -1.57
CA GLU A 62 -36.11 38.00 -1.58
C GLU A 62 -36.51 38.50 -2.98
#